data_AF-A0A7J4R244-F1
#
_entry.id   AF-A0A7J4R244-F1
#
_cell.length_a   1.000
_cell.length_b   1.000
_cell.length_c   1.000
_cell.angle_alpha   90.00
_cell.angle_beta   90.00
_cell.angle_gamma   90.00
#
_symmetry.space_group_name_H-M   'P 1'
#
loop_
_entity.id
_entity.type
_entity.pdbx_description
1 polymer ?
#
loop_
_entity_poly.entity_id
_entity_poly.type
_entity_poly.pdbx_seq_one_letter_code
_entity_poly.pdbx_strand_id
1 'polypeptide(L)'
;MADVVGQEPEGDVTDASSFDTEQLGFMCGIEVHQQLATGKLHSRQPSVLFDVTIDTVPDKWPRYARKLRLASGEGGKVDVAARFEKKRNRSFVYIQSPNSGLIELDESPPLVHDQDALDVALTVSAMLEAKPVAAVQTMRKTVVDGSNTSGFQRTSLVSTNGV
;
A
#
# COMPACT_ATOMS: atom_id res chain seq x y z
N MET A 1 -32.00 -37.19 -12.36
CA MET A 1 -30.53 -37.04 -12.44
C MET A 1 -30.09 -36.68 -11.04
N ALA A 2 -29.30 -37.57 -10.43
CA ALA A 2 -29.08 -37.61 -8.99
C ALA A 2 -28.40 -36.34 -8.47
N ASP A 3 -28.88 -35.84 -7.34
CA ASP A 3 -28.23 -34.83 -6.52
C ASP A 3 -26.80 -35.28 -6.21
N VAL A 4 -25.81 -34.50 -6.65
CA VAL A 4 -24.44 -34.58 -6.14
C VAL A 4 -24.51 -34.00 -4.73
N VAL A 5 -24.86 -34.84 -3.76
CA VAL A 5 -24.61 -34.54 -2.35
C VAL A 5 -23.09 -34.48 -2.23
N GLY A 6 -22.51 -33.28 -2.28
CA GLY A 6 -21.09 -33.10 -2.02
C GLY A 6 -20.80 -33.65 -0.64
N GLN A 7 -20.06 -34.76 -0.57
CA GLN A 7 -19.57 -35.28 0.71
C GLN A 7 -18.82 -34.17 1.42
N GLU A 8 -19.09 -34.01 2.72
CA GLU A 8 -18.31 -33.11 3.56
C GLU A 8 -16.82 -33.49 3.50
N PRO A 9 -15.89 -32.52 3.56
CA PRO A 9 -14.47 -32.81 3.54
C PRO A 9 -14.08 -33.76 4.68
N GLU A 10 -13.35 -34.83 4.35
CA GLU A 10 -12.89 -35.81 5.34
C GLU A 10 -11.61 -35.30 6.02
N GLY A 11 -11.59 -35.31 7.35
CA GLY A 11 -10.44 -34.90 8.15
C GLY A 11 -10.81 -34.68 9.62
N ASP A 12 -9.80 -34.62 10.49
CA ASP A 12 -9.93 -34.27 11.90
C ASP A 12 -9.92 -32.74 12.05
N VAL A 13 -11.03 -32.18 12.51
CA VAL A 13 -11.19 -30.73 12.75
C VAL A 13 -10.17 -30.13 13.72
N THR A 14 -9.46 -30.95 14.49
CA THR A 14 -8.40 -30.53 15.42
C THR A 14 -7.00 -30.56 14.80
N ASP A 15 -6.83 -31.17 13.63
CA ASP A 15 -5.58 -31.26 12.89
C ASP A 15 -5.76 -30.81 11.43
N ALA A 16 -5.38 -29.57 11.13
CA ALA A 16 -5.49 -29.02 9.78
C ALA A 16 -4.69 -29.81 8.73
N SER A 17 -3.65 -30.56 9.12
CA SER A 17 -2.85 -31.37 8.19
C SER A 17 -3.52 -32.69 7.80
N SER A 18 -4.59 -33.08 8.50
CA SER A 18 -5.35 -34.30 8.24
C SER A 18 -6.35 -34.14 7.09
N PHE A 19 -6.61 -32.92 6.62
CA PHE A 19 -7.53 -32.64 5.52
C PHE A 19 -6.84 -32.66 4.16
N ASP A 20 -7.56 -33.17 3.16
CA ASP A 20 -7.19 -33.00 1.76
C ASP A 20 -7.53 -31.59 1.26
N THR A 21 -6.53 -30.87 0.74
CA THR A 21 -6.72 -29.47 0.30
C THR A 21 -7.59 -29.35 -0.95
N GLU A 22 -7.64 -30.36 -1.82
CA GLU A 22 -8.49 -30.33 -3.01
C GLU A 22 -9.96 -30.53 -2.63
N GLN A 23 -10.25 -31.45 -1.71
CA GLN A 23 -11.59 -31.69 -1.17
C GLN A 23 -12.13 -30.47 -0.43
N LEU A 24 -11.27 -29.73 0.28
CA LEU A 24 -11.60 -28.45 0.89
C LEU A 24 -11.85 -27.33 -0.14
N GLY A 25 -11.44 -27.51 -1.40
CA GLY A 25 -11.38 -26.42 -2.37
C GLY A 25 -10.47 -25.28 -1.90
N PHE A 26 -9.39 -25.62 -1.19
CA PHE A 26 -8.53 -24.63 -0.55
C PHE A 26 -7.81 -23.77 -1.59
N MET A 27 -7.88 -22.44 -1.40
CA MET A 27 -7.17 -21.46 -2.23
C MET A 27 -6.41 -20.50 -1.32
N CYS A 28 -5.15 -20.24 -1.66
CA CYS A 28 -4.33 -19.24 -0.97
C CYS A 28 -3.66 -18.29 -1.98
N GLY A 29 -3.38 -17.07 -1.52
CA GLY A 29 -2.60 -16.08 -2.24
C GLY A 29 -1.55 -15.45 -1.32
N ILE A 30 -0.48 -14.94 -1.92
CA ILE A 30 0.63 -14.28 -1.19
C ILE A 30 0.73 -12.84 -1.68
N GLU A 31 0.88 -11.90 -0.74
CA GLU A 31 1.19 -10.50 -1.01
C GLU A 31 2.42 -10.11 -0.20
N VAL A 32 3.49 -9.69 -0.88
CA VAL A 32 4.76 -9.31 -0.25
C VAL A 32 5.04 -7.84 -0.49
N HIS A 33 5.33 -7.10 0.58
CA HIS A 33 5.74 -5.69 0.52
C HIS A 33 7.20 -5.60 0.93
N GLN A 34 8.04 -5.00 0.09
CA GLN A 34 9.47 -4.84 0.35
C GLN A 34 9.92 -3.40 0.11
N GLN A 35 10.71 -2.87 1.05
CA GLN A 35 11.35 -1.57 0.89
C GLN A 35 12.61 -1.68 0.03
N LEU A 36 12.79 -0.73 -0.89
CA LEU A 36 14.00 -0.64 -1.70
C LEU A 36 15.01 0.26 -1.02
N ALA A 37 16.28 -0.14 -1.04
CA ALA A 37 17.39 0.63 -0.46
C ALA A 37 17.84 1.78 -1.38
N THR A 38 16.88 2.64 -1.76
CA THR A 38 17.07 3.81 -2.65
C THR A 38 16.61 5.10 -1.95
N GLY A 39 16.57 6.22 -2.67
CA GLY A 39 15.83 7.41 -2.22
C GLY A 39 14.31 7.17 -2.20
N LYS A 40 13.58 8.04 -1.50
CA LYS A 40 12.10 8.04 -1.50
C LYS A 40 11.59 8.27 -2.92
N LEU A 41 10.67 7.42 -3.36
CA LEU A 41 10.28 7.28 -4.78
C LEU A 41 9.93 8.59 -5.51
N HIS A 42 9.35 9.59 -4.86
CA HIS A 42 8.89 10.82 -5.50
C HIS A 42 9.57 12.10 -5.02
N SER A 43 10.60 12.02 -4.19
CA SER A 43 11.29 13.19 -3.64
C SER A 43 12.82 13.07 -3.58
N ARG A 44 13.37 11.87 -3.82
CA ARG A 44 14.81 11.55 -3.68
C ARG A 44 15.38 11.81 -2.27
N GLN A 45 14.54 12.09 -1.28
CA GLN A 45 14.98 12.18 0.10
C GLN A 45 15.54 10.83 0.56
N PRO A 46 16.57 10.79 1.43
CA PRO A 46 17.11 9.54 1.93
C PRO A 46 16.04 8.68 2.62
N SER A 47 16.01 7.36 2.36
CA SER A 47 15.08 6.42 3.00
C SER A 47 15.55 5.94 4.38
N VAL A 48 16.18 6.84 5.15
CA VAL A 48 16.64 6.56 6.51
C VAL A 48 15.45 6.63 7.48
N LEU A 49 15.30 5.60 8.31
CA LEU A 49 14.33 5.60 9.40
C LEU A 49 14.94 6.28 10.63
N PHE A 50 14.10 7.04 11.34
CA PHE A 50 14.45 7.62 12.62
C PHE A 50 13.74 6.81 13.70
N ASP A 51 14.51 6.24 14.62
CA ASP A 51 13.97 5.50 15.77
C ASP A 51 13.54 6.49 16.85
N VAL A 52 12.35 7.06 16.66
CA VAL A 52 11.72 8.01 17.58
C VAL A 52 10.27 7.62 17.82
N THR A 53 9.84 7.78 19.06
CA THR A 53 8.45 7.59 19.50
C THR A 53 7.78 8.94 19.69
N ILE A 54 6.47 8.95 19.97
CA ILE A 54 5.77 10.20 20.29
C ILE A 54 6.37 10.93 21.50
N ASP A 55 6.98 10.18 22.43
CA ASP A 55 7.57 10.71 23.65
C ASP A 55 9.03 11.17 23.45
N THR A 56 9.73 10.62 22.46
CA THR A 56 11.16 10.90 22.20
C THR A 56 11.41 11.75 20.97
N VAL A 57 10.38 12.06 20.18
CA VAL A 57 10.51 12.88 18.98
C VAL A 57 10.97 14.30 19.34
N PRO A 58 12.02 14.84 18.69
CA PRO A 58 12.53 16.16 19.04
C PRO A 58 11.48 17.27 18.88
N ASP A 59 11.32 18.12 19.90
CA ASP A 59 10.35 19.23 19.84
C ASP A 59 10.60 20.22 18.71
N LYS A 60 11.86 20.36 18.30
CA LYS A 60 12.27 21.19 17.16
C LYS A 60 11.76 20.69 15.81
N TRP A 61 11.29 19.44 15.70
CA TRP A 61 10.73 18.93 14.45
C TRP A 61 9.35 19.55 14.20
N PRO A 62 9.13 20.15 13.02
CA PRO A 62 7.87 20.81 12.71
C PRO A 62 6.67 19.86 12.78
N ARG A 63 5.53 20.38 13.23
CA ARG A 63 4.25 19.65 13.35
C ARG A 63 3.18 20.32 12.51
N TYR A 64 2.46 19.52 11.73
CA TYR A 64 1.43 19.99 10.81
C TYR A 64 0.12 19.27 11.07
N ALA A 65 -0.89 20.02 11.54
CA ALA A 65 -2.24 19.50 11.67
C ALA A 65 -2.94 19.51 10.29
N ARG A 66 -3.61 18.41 9.95
CA ARG A 66 -4.34 18.24 8.69
C ARG A 66 -5.63 17.46 8.94
N LYS A 67 -6.58 17.65 8.03
CA LYS A 67 -7.84 16.93 8.01
C LYS A 67 -8.14 16.49 6.60
N LEU A 68 -8.13 15.18 6.38
CA LEU A 68 -8.42 14.60 5.08
C LEU A 68 -9.91 14.74 4.77
N ARG A 69 -10.23 15.15 3.54
CA ARG A 69 -11.59 15.23 3.02
C ARG A 69 -11.72 14.30 1.84
N LEU A 70 -12.82 13.56 1.81
CA LEU A 70 -13.11 12.67 0.70
C LEU A 70 -13.55 13.48 -0.51
N ALA A 71 -12.98 13.15 -1.66
CA ALA A 71 -13.54 13.56 -2.94
C ALA A 71 -14.77 12.68 -3.25
N SER A 72 -15.84 13.29 -3.75
CA SER A 72 -16.98 12.56 -4.30
C SER A 72 -16.58 11.93 -5.64
N GLY A 73 -16.93 10.67 -5.87
CA GLY A 73 -16.79 10.07 -7.21
C GLY A 73 -17.67 10.78 -8.24
N GLU A 74 -17.40 10.55 -9.53
CA GLU A 74 -18.10 11.17 -10.66
C GLU A 74 -19.64 11.03 -10.57
N GLY A 75 -20.14 9.90 -10.08
CA GLY A 75 -21.56 9.65 -9.86
C GLY A 75 -22.12 10.12 -8.51
N GLY A 76 -21.39 10.93 -7.74
CA GLY A 76 -21.78 11.41 -6.41
C GLY A 76 -21.83 10.33 -5.31
N LYS A 77 -21.59 9.06 -5.66
CA LYS A 77 -21.54 7.94 -4.72
C LYS A 77 -20.22 7.99 -3.95
N VAL A 78 -20.33 8.01 -2.62
CA VAL A 78 -19.19 7.99 -1.70
C VAL A 78 -18.89 6.53 -1.35
N ASP A 79 -17.62 6.14 -1.44
CA ASP A 79 -17.14 4.83 -1.01
C ASP A 79 -17.56 4.53 0.44
N VAL A 80 -17.94 3.28 0.73
CA VAL A 80 -18.51 2.88 2.03
C VAL A 80 -17.49 2.98 3.17
N ALA A 81 -16.25 2.56 2.92
CA ALA A 81 -15.16 2.62 3.90
C ALA A 81 -14.72 4.06 4.14
N ALA A 82 -14.63 4.84 3.06
CA ALA A 82 -14.37 6.26 3.12
C ALA A 82 -15.46 6.99 3.94
N ARG A 83 -16.73 6.73 3.66
CA ARG A 83 -17.87 7.31 4.41
C ARG A 83 -17.81 6.99 5.89
N PHE A 84 -17.35 5.81 6.27
CA PHE A 84 -17.18 5.41 7.67
C PHE A 84 -16.08 6.24 8.36
N GLU A 85 -14.93 6.43 7.74
CA GLU A 85 -13.86 7.29 8.30
C GLU A 85 -14.28 8.77 8.35
N LYS A 86 -15.06 9.27 7.38
CA LYS A 86 -15.64 10.64 7.46
C LYS A 86 -16.47 10.85 8.72
N LYS A 87 -17.25 9.85 9.15
CA LYS A 87 -18.05 9.94 10.40
C LYS A 87 -17.17 10.08 11.63
N ARG A 88 -15.95 9.55 11.62
CA ARG A 88 -14.98 9.67 12.73
C ARG A 88 -14.33 11.05 12.81
N ASN A 89 -14.39 11.84 11.73
CA ASN A 89 -14.01 13.27 11.71
C ASN A 89 -12.62 13.56 12.30
N ARG A 90 -11.67 12.64 12.10
CA ARG A 90 -10.34 12.68 12.70
C ARG A 90 -9.50 13.82 12.11
N SER A 91 -8.65 14.38 12.96
CA SER A 91 -7.56 15.27 12.58
C SER A 91 -6.25 14.54 12.80
N PHE A 92 -5.30 14.71 11.89
CA PHE A 92 -3.98 14.09 11.95
C PHE A 92 -2.93 15.15 12.21
N VAL A 93 -1.93 14.82 13.03
CA VAL A 93 -0.74 15.66 13.24
C VAL A 93 0.44 14.93 12.65
N TYR A 94 1.02 15.50 11.61
CA TYR A 94 2.22 14.98 10.96
C TYR A 94 3.46 15.67 11.53
N ILE A 95 4.47 14.88 11.89
CA ILE A 95 5.76 15.39 12.33
C ILE A 95 6.74 15.27 11.17
N GLN A 96 7.37 16.37 10.78
CA GLN A 96 8.32 16.40 9.67
C GLN A 96 9.72 15.98 10.14
N SER A 97 10.16 14.81 9.72
CA SER A 97 11.53 14.33 9.92
C SER A 97 12.54 15.06 9.01
N PRO A 98 13.86 15.00 9.32
CA PRO A 98 14.89 15.67 8.53
C PRO A 98 14.96 15.25 7.05
N ASN A 99 14.52 14.03 6.73
CA ASN A 99 14.45 13.50 5.35
C ASN A 99 13.07 13.68 4.71
N SER A 100 12.34 14.74 5.06
CA SER A 100 10.99 15.02 4.57
C SER A 100 10.89 16.47 4.10
N GLY A 101 10.35 16.68 2.91
CA GLY A 101 10.21 18.01 2.31
C GLY A 101 8.76 18.37 2.00
N LEU A 102 8.58 19.35 1.11
CA LEU A 102 7.27 19.82 0.68
C LEU A 102 6.45 18.72 -0.02
N ILE A 103 7.10 17.76 -0.69
CA ILE A 103 6.42 16.65 -1.39
C ILE A 103 5.77 15.69 -0.39
N GLU A 104 6.48 15.31 0.68
CA GLU A 104 5.90 14.50 1.76
C GLU A 104 4.81 15.24 2.53
N LEU A 105 4.84 16.58 2.57
CA LEU A 105 3.81 17.40 3.21
C LEU A 105 2.61 17.70 2.29
N ASP A 106 2.63 17.24 1.04
CA ASP A 106 1.62 17.57 0.01
C ASP A 106 1.54 19.07 -0.34
N GLU A 107 2.68 19.78 -0.23
CA GLU A 107 2.83 21.22 -0.52
C GLU A 107 3.64 21.48 -1.81
N SER A 108 4.03 20.43 -2.53
CA SER A 108 4.71 20.53 -3.83
C SER A 108 4.41 19.30 -4.69
N PRO A 109 4.33 19.44 -6.03
CA PRO A 109 4.17 18.31 -6.93
C PRO A 109 5.28 17.26 -6.73
N PRO A 110 4.95 15.95 -6.85
CA PRO A 110 5.96 14.90 -6.78
C PRO A 110 6.91 14.99 -7.97
N LEU A 111 8.15 14.55 -7.76
CA LEU A 111 9.06 14.25 -8.86
C LEU A 111 8.62 12.97 -9.58
N VAL A 112 9.18 12.76 -10.78
CA VAL A 112 9.11 11.47 -11.50
C VAL A 112 9.66 10.33 -10.64
N HIS A 113 9.47 9.07 -11.06
CA HIS A 113 10.01 7.91 -10.33
C HIS A 113 11.52 7.97 -10.11
N ASP A 114 11.99 7.26 -9.08
CA ASP A 114 13.43 7.09 -8.86
C ASP A 114 13.95 6.13 -9.92
N GLN A 115 15.04 6.51 -10.58
CA GLN A 115 15.63 5.61 -11.58
C GLN A 115 16.20 4.37 -10.88
N ASP A 116 16.88 4.55 -9.75
CA ASP A 116 17.42 3.44 -8.96
C ASP A 116 16.30 2.50 -8.47
N ALA A 117 15.15 3.05 -8.04
CA ALA A 117 14.02 2.23 -7.60
C ALA A 117 13.36 1.49 -8.77
N LEU A 118 13.28 2.12 -9.95
CA LEU A 118 12.73 1.49 -11.15
C LEU A 118 13.65 0.38 -11.65
N ASP A 119 14.98 0.58 -11.62
CA ASP A 119 15.97 -0.41 -12.01
C ASP A 119 15.92 -1.64 -11.09
N VAL A 120 15.79 -1.44 -9.77
CA VAL A 120 15.62 -2.54 -8.82
C VAL A 120 14.28 -3.25 -9.06
N ALA A 121 13.19 -2.52 -9.31
CA ALA A 121 11.89 -3.14 -9.61
C ALA A 121 11.90 -3.97 -10.90
N LEU A 122 12.59 -3.50 -11.95
CA LEU A 122 12.79 -4.23 -13.20
C LEU A 122 13.71 -5.44 -13.01
N THR A 123 14.72 -5.33 -12.15
CA THR A 123 15.58 -6.47 -11.77
C THR A 123 14.76 -7.56 -11.08
N VAL A 124 13.94 -7.20 -10.09
CA VAL A 124 13.02 -8.13 -9.43
C VAL A 124 12.02 -8.72 -10.42
N SER A 125 11.50 -7.91 -11.36
CA SER A 125 10.64 -8.41 -12.44
C SER A 125 11.34 -9.50 -13.25
N ALA A 126 12.61 -9.31 -13.63
CA ALA A 126 13.36 -10.30 -14.38
C ALA A 126 13.62 -11.57 -13.57
N MET A 127 13.91 -11.44 -12.27
CA MET A 127 14.11 -12.58 -11.37
C MET A 127 12.86 -13.44 -11.18
N LEU A 128 11.67 -12.84 -11.26
CA LEU A 128 10.37 -13.52 -11.19
C LEU A 128 9.84 -13.95 -12.57
N GLU A 129 10.67 -13.84 -13.62
CA GLU A 129 10.30 -14.06 -15.02
C GLU A 129 9.04 -13.28 -15.47
N ALA A 130 8.75 -12.17 -14.79
CA ALA A 130 7.60 -11.31 -15.06
C ALA A 130 7.88 -10.39 -16.25
N LYS A 131 6.82 -10.06 -16.99
CA LYS A 131 6.84 -9.23 -18.19
C LYS A 131 6.62 -7.75 -17.83
N PRO A 132 7.61 -6.86 -18.07
CA PRO A 132 7.42 -5.44 -17.84
C PRO A 132 6.29 -4.85 -18.69
N VAL A 133 5.59 -3.86 -18.15
CA VAL A 133 4.60 -3.09 -18.90
C VAL A 133 5.29 -2.15 -19.88
N ALA A 134 4.64 -1.83 -21.01
CA ALA A 134 5.21 -0.95 -22.02
C ALA A 134 5.38 0.50 -21.53
N ALA A 135 4.52 0.96 -20.61
CA ALA A 135 4.58 2.27 -20.00
C ALA A 135 4.14 2.21 -18.55
N VAL A 136 4.93 2.81 -17.66
CA VAL A 136 4.63 2.89 -16.23
C VAL A 136 3.83 4.16 -15.96
N GLN A 137 2.63 4.01 -15.38
CA GLN A 137 1.77 5.12 -15.01
C GLN A 137 1.59 5.17 -13.49
N THR A 138 1.75 6.37 -12.91
CA THR A 138 1.44 6.60 -11.48
C THR A 138 -0.05 6.76 -11.29
N MET A 139 -0.60 5.90 -10.43
CA MET A 139 -1.99 5.90 -9.99
C MET A 139 -2.08 6.40 -8.54
N ARG A 140 -3.29 6.78 -8.13
CA ARG A 140 -3.59 7.23 -6.76
C ARG A 140 -4.58 6.28 -6.13
N LYS A 141 -4.10 5.42 -5.23
CA LYS A 141 -4.94 4.55 -4.40
C LYS A 141 -5.39 5.37 -3.20
N THR A 142 -6.69 5.61 -3.06
CA THR A 142 -7.25 6.39 -1.94
C THR A 142 -6.91 5.75 -0.60
N VAL A 143 -6.40 6.55 0.35
CA VAL A 143 -6.01 6.12 1.70
C VAL A 143 -6.46 7.20 2.69
N VAL A 144 -7.34 6.83 3.63
CA VAL A 144 -8.09 7.79 4.47
C VAL A 144 -7.78 7.64 5.97
N ASP A 145 -6.85 6.76 6.32
CA ASP A 145 -6.43 6.49 7.70
C ASP A 145 -5.43 7.53 8.25
N GLY A 146 -4.96 8.46 7.41
CA GLY A 146 -3.97 9.47 7.76
C GLY A 146 -2.51 9.02 7.63
N SER A 147 -2.23 7.85 7.05
CA SER A 147 -0.84 7.40 6.79
C SER A 147 -0.19 8.13 5.61
N ASN A 148 -0.98 8.68 4.68
CA ASN A 148 -0.52 9.51 3.57
C ASN A 148 -1.09 10.93 3.69
N THR A 149 -0.21 11.93 3.74
CA THR A 149 -0.55 13.36 3.83
C THR A 149 -1.49 13.85 2.74
N SER A 150 -1.34 13.31 1.52
CA SER A 150 -2.17 13.63 0.35
C SER A 150 -3.51 12.90 0.30
N GLY A 151 -3.80 11.98 1.24
CA GLY A 151 -5.01 11.17 1.25
C GLY A 151 -5.06 10.05 0.18
N PHE A 152 -3.90 9.75 -0.43
CA PHE A 152 -3.73 8.63 -1.34
C PHE A 152 -2.29 8.15 -1.33
N GLN A 153 -2.11 6.85 -1.60
CA GLN A 153 -0.82 6.26 -1.93
C GLN A 153 -0.59 6.35 -3.44
N ARG A 154 0.60 6.79 -3.85
CA ARG A 154 1.05 6.71 -5.24
C ARG A 154 1.50 5.28 -5.51
N THR A 155 0.98 4.65 -6.56
CA THR A 155 1.30 3.27 -6.94
C THR A 155 1.46 3.15 -8.46
N SER A 156 2.27 2.21 -8.91
CA SER A 156 2.53 1.95 -10.32
C SER A 156 2.70 0.47 -10.56
N LEU A 157 2.06 -0.05 -11.61
CA LEU A 157 2.31 -1.41 -12.09
C LEU A 157 3.59 -1.43 -12.92
N VAL A 158 4.54 -2.28 -12.55
CA VAL A 158 5.82 -2.41 -13.26
C VAL A 158 5.84 -3.63 -14.19
N SER A 159 5.30 -4.77 -13.74
CA SER A 159 5.28 -6.00 -14.53
C SER A 159 4.16 -6.95 -14.11
N THR A 160 3.86 -7.93 -14.97
CA THR A 160 2.82 -8.95 -14.75
C THR A 160 3.26 -10.30 -15.33
N ASN A 161 2.50 -11.37 -15.04
CA ASN A 161 2.69 -12.70 -15.63
C ASN A 161 4.09 -13.31 -15.37
N GLY A 162 4.57 -13.21 -14.13
CA GLY A 162 5.73 -13.98 -13.66
C GLY A 162 5.35 -15.40 -13.21
N VAL A 163 6.33 -16.15 -12.70
CA VAL A 163 6.19 -17.55 -12.24
C VAL A 163 6.70 -17.74 -10.81
#